data_AF-X1FAK6-F1
#
_entry.id   AF-X1FAK6-F1
#
_cell.length_a   1.000
_cell.length_b   1.000
_cell.length_c   1.000
_cell.angle_alpha   90.00
_cell.angle_beta   90.00
_cell.angle_gamma   90.00
#
_symmetry.space_group_name_H-M   'P 1'
#
loop_
_entity.id
_entity.type
_entity.pdbx_description
1 polymer ?
#
loop_
_entity_poly.entity_id
_entity_poly.type
_entity_poly.pdbx_seq_one_letter_code
_entity_poly.pdbx_strand_id
1 'polypeptide(L)'
;MTRSELLSGTWIIASFLALINVIIALTIHIATSTNFDFFTAANLMIPEFGVMLIIGACLMGRQPLEDEKRYDEDGNPTKSWKYAIIGKKILLSSVFLLAFTGLFFILGLVFPP
;
A
#
# COMPACT_ATOMS: atom_id res chain seq x y z
N MET A 1 6.81 17.14 7.66
CA MET A 1 6.04 15.91 7.84
C MET A 1 6.62 15.15 9.01
N THR A 2 5.85 15.01 10.09
CA THR A 2 6.28 14.26 11.26
C THR A 2 6.23 12.75 10.98
N ARG A 3 6.99 11.94 11.73
CA ARG A 3 6.95 10.48 11.59
C ARG A 3 5.54 9.92 11.80
N SER A 4 4.79 10.50 12.73
CA SER A 4 3.41 10.12 13.04
C SER A 4 2.48 10.35 11.85
N GLU A 5 2.54 11.52 11.21
CA GLU A 5 1.73 11.85 10.02
C GLU A 5 2.00 10.91 8.83
N LEU A 6 3.27 10.53 8.66
CA LEU A 6 3.65 9.60 7.60
C LEU A 6 3.04 8.20 7.87
N LEU A 7 3.15 7.70 9.09
CA LEU A 7 2.63 6.39 9.47
C LEU A 7 1.10 6.37 9.40
N SER A 8 0.42 7.37 9.95
CA SER A 8 -1.04 7.44 9.90
C SER A 8 -1.56 7.54 8.47
N GLY A 9 -0.97 8.41 7.63
CA GLY A 9 -1.37 8.56 6.23
C GLY A 9 -1.15 7.28 5.42
N THR A 10 -0.04 6.58 5.64
CA THR A 10 0.26 5.34 4.90
C THR A 10 -0.59 4.17 5.34
N TRP A 11 -0.93 4.09 6.64
CA TRP A 11 -1.88 3.13 7.19
C TRP A 11 -3.30 3.36 6.66
N ILE A 12 -3.75 4.63 6.57
CA ILE A 12 -5.07 4.96 6.00
C ILE A 12 -5.17 4.48 4.54
N ILE A 13 -4.16 4.74 3.72
CA ILE A 13 -4.12 4.28 2.33
C ILE A 13 -4.23 2.75 2.25
N ALA A 14 -3.42 2.03 3.04
CA ALA A 14 -3.45 0.57 3.06
C ALA A 14 -4.79 0.01 3.55
N SER A 15 -5.38 0.63 4.57
CA SER A 15 -6.68 0.23 5.12
C SER A 15 -7.81 0.44 4.12
N PHE A 16 -7.74 1.54 3.35
CA PHE A 16 -8.72 1.82 2.29
C PHE A 16 -8.63 0.80 1.15
N LEU A 17 -7.42 0.45 0.71
CA LEU A 17 -7.21 -0.62 -0.27
C LEU A 17 -7.71 -1.97 0.26
N ALA A 18 -7.40 -2.31 1.52
CA ALA A 18 -7.88 -3.53 2.14
C ALA A 18 -9.42 -3.58 2.18
N LEU A 19 -10.07 -2.46 2.53
CA LEU A 19 -11.53 -2.34 2.52
C LEU A 19 -12.13 -2.58 1.13
N ILE A 20 -11.53 -2.02 0.08
CA ILE A 20 -11.97 -2.25 -1.31
C ILE A 20 -11.92 -3.74 -1.64
N ASN A 21 -10.82 -4.43 -1.31
CA ASN A 21 -10.69 -5.86 -1.55
C ASN A 21 -11.72 -6.70 -0.79
N VAL A 22 -12.08 -6.30 0.44
CA VAL A 22 -13.16 -6.95 1.20
C VAL A 22 -14.51 -6.77 0.49
N ILE A 23 -14.81 -5.57 0.02
CA ILE A 23 -16.06 -5.29 -0.70
C ILE A 23 -16.13 -6.12 -2.00
N ILE A 24 -15.01 -6.23 -2.72
CA ILE A 24 -14.92 -7.05 -3.93
C ILE A 24 -15.14 -8.53 -3.59
N ALA A 25 -14.47 -9.05 -2.55
CA ALA A 25 -14.64 -10.43 -2.11
C ALA A 25 -16.10 -10.74 -1.75
N LEU A 26 -16.75 -9.84 -0.99
CA LEU A 26 -18.17 -9.97 -0.64
C LEU A 26 -19.08 -9.93 -1.87
N THR A 27 -18.76 -9.08 -2.84
CA THR A 27 -19.53 -9.00 -4.10
C THR A 27 -19.41 -10.31 -4.89
N ILE A 28 -18.21 -10.89 -4.94
CA ILE A 28 -17.99 -12.21 -5.57
C ILE A 28 -18.82 -13.26 -4.84
N HIS A 29 -18.76 -13.33 -3.51
CA HIS A 29 -19.58 -14.24 -2.71
C HIS A 29 -21.05 -14.17 -3.10
N ILE A 30 -21.64 -12.97 -3.07
CA ILE A 30 -23.07 -12.80 -3.38
C ILE A 30 -23.39 -13.30 -4.79
N ALA A 31 -22.49 -13.11 -5.75
CA ALA A 31 -22.67 -13.54 -7.14
C ALA A 31 -22.48 -15.04 -7.37
N THR A 32 -21.56 -15.70 -6.63
CA THR A 32 -21.14 -17.10 -6.89
C THR A 32 -21.51 -18.07 -5.78
N SER A 33 -22.04 -17.59 -4.65
CA SER A 33 -22.34 -18.36 -3.43
C SER A 33 -21.13 -19.14 -2.88
N THR A 34 -19.94 -18.55 -2.96
CA THR A 34 -18.69 -19.16 -2.44
C THR A 34 -18.39 -18.73 -1.01
N ASN A 35 -17.86 -19.61 -0.16
CA ASN A 35 -17.55 -19.31 1.25
C ASN A 35 -16.09 -18.84 1.52
N PHE A 36 -15.34 -18.41 0.51
CA PHE A 36 -13.87 -18.19 0.61
C PHE A 36 -13.48 -16.70 0.74
N ASP A 37 -14.27 -15.88 1.43
CA ASP A 37 -14.14 -14.40 1.38
C ASP A 37 -12.78 -13.90 1.84
N PHE A 38 -12.27 -14.42 2.96
CA PHE A 38 -10.98 -14.01 3.52
C PHE A 38 -9.81 -14.38 2.60
N PHE A 39 -9.83 -15.58 2.01
CA PHE A 39 -8.81 -15.98 1.03
C PHE A 39 -8.91 -15.19 -0.27
N THR A 40 -10.12 -14.86 -0.71
CA THR A 40 -10.35 -14.05 -1.90
C THR A 40 -9.80 -12.64 -1.70
N ALA A 41 -10.13 -12.00 -0.59
CA ALA A 41 -9.60 -10.68 -0.24
C ALA A 41 -8.06 -10.70 -0.14
N ALA A 42 -7.47 -11.70 0.53
CA ALA A 42 -6.02 -11.85 0.63
C ALA A 42 -5.37 -12.00 -0.76
N ASN A 43 -5.93 -12.84 -1.63
CA ASN A 43 -5.41 -13.09 -2.97
C ASN A 43 -5.47 -11.86 -3.88
N LEU A 44 -6.47 -10.99 -3.71
CA LEU A 44 -6.56 -9.74 -4.45
C LEU A 44 -5.52 -8.70 -3.98
N MET A 45 -5.19 -8.68 -2.68
CA MET A 45 -4.18 -7.76 -2.14
C MET A 45 -2.74 -8.10 -2.57
N ILE A 46 -2.43 -9.36 -2.92
CA ILE A 46 -1.09 -9.79 -3.34
C ILE A 46 -0.59 -9.05 -4.60
N PRO A 47 -1.32 -9.03 -5.73
CA PRO A 47 -0.90 -8.29 -6.92
C PRO A 47 -0.83 -6.78 -6.66
N GLU A 48 -1.74 -6.23 -5.85
CA GLU A 48 -1.69 -4.81 -5.45
C GLU A 48 -0.40 -4.48 -4.69
N PHE A 49 -0.01 -5.33 -3.74
CA PHE A 49 1.26 -5.22 -3.04
C PHE A 49 2.44 -5.22 -4.03
N GLY A 50 2.46 -6.15 -4.98
CA GLY A 50 3.50 -6.22 -6.01
C GLY A 50 3.58 -4.95 -6.87
N VAL A 51 2.44 -4.44 -7.33
CA VAL A 51 2.36 -3.20 -8.12
C VAL A 51 2.85 -2.00 -7.32
N MET A 52 2.44 -1.90 -6.05
CA MET A 52 2.88 -0.82 -5.16
C MET A 52 4.39 -0.87 -4.90
N LEU A 53 4.99 -2.06 -4.75
CA LEU A 53 6.43 -2.19 -4.61
C LEU A 53 7.17 -1.68 -5.84
N ILE A 54 6.74 -2.07 -7.04
CA ILE A 54 7.37 -1.66 -8.30
C ILE A 54 7.28 -0.13 -8.46
N ILE A 55 6.07 0.43 -8.36
CA ILE A 55 5.84 1.87 -8.53
C ILE A 55 6.56 2.66 -7.44
N GLY A 56 6.46 2.21 -6.19
CA GLY A 56 7.11 2.83 -5.04
C GLY A 56 8.63 2.88 -5.18
N ALA A 57 9.24 1.77 -5.60
CA ALA A 57 10.68 1.69 -5.83
C ALA A 57 11.14 2.58 -6.99
N CYS A 58 10.42 2.58 -8.11
CA CYS A 58 10.73 3.45 -9.26
C CYS A 58 10.67 4.94 -8.89
N LEU A 59 9.69 5.34 -8.07
CA LEU A 59 9.56 6.72 -7.61
C LEU A 59 10.61 7.09 -6.57
N MET A 60 10.89 6.19 -5.61
CA MET A 60 11.90 6.42 -4.58
C MET A 60 13.32 6.46 -5.16
N GLY A 61 13.59 5.72 -6.24
CA GLY A 61 14.86 5.76 -6.97
C GLY A 61 15.20 7.13 -7.59
N ARG A 62 14.23 8.07 -7.64
CA ARG A 62 14.47 9.47 -8.05
C ARG A 62 15.03 10.35 -6.93
N GLN A 63 15.30 9.77 -5.76
CA GLN A 63 15.91 10.48 -4.64
C GLN A 63 17.28 11.06 -5.06
N PRO A 64 17.49 12.38 -4.96
CA PRO A 64 18.81 12.97 -5.18
C PRO A 64 19.83 12.39 -4.20
N LEU A 65 21.01 12.02 -4.71
CA LEU A 65 22.10 11.43 -3.92
C LEU A 65 22.68 12.42 -2.90
N GLU A 66 22.77 13.69 -3.30
CA GLU A 66 23.27 14.78 -2.46
C GLU A 66 22.10 15.53 -1.83
N ASP A 67 22.20 15.81 -0.53
CA ASP A 67 21.16 16.49 0.24
C ASP A 67 20.93 17.92 -0.24
N GLU A 68 21.98 18.58 -0.72
CA GLU A 68 21.96 19.93 -1.31
C GLU A 68 21.05 19.99 -2.55
N LYS A 69 20.93 18.89 -3.30
CA LYS A 69 20.10 18.82 -4.52
C LYS A 69 18.62 18.52 -4.25
N ARG A 70 18.22 18.39 -2.97
CA ARG A 70 16.81 18.15 -2.59
C ARG A 70 15.97 19.41 -2.63
N TYR A 71 16.59 20.57 -2.47
CA TYR A 71 15.95 21.87 -2.46
C TYR A 71 16.54 22.74 -3.57
N ASP A 72 15.71 23.56 -4.19
CA ASP A 72 16.18 24.58 -5.13
C ASP A 72 16.76 25.80 -4.38
N GLU A 73 17.27 26.77 -5.13
CA GLU A 73 17.84 28.01 -4.60
C GLU A 73 16.82 28.83 -3.77
N ASP A 74 15.52 28.62 -4.02
CA ASP A 74 14.41 29.24 -3.29
C ASP A 74 14.00 28.43 -2.04
N GLY A 75 14.68 27.32 -1.74
CA GLY A 75 14.39 26.43 -0.61
C GLY A 75 13.18 25.52 -0.81
N ASN A 76 12.60 25.47 -2.02
CA ASN A 76 11.49 24.60 -2.35
C ASN A 76 11.99 23.19 -2.72
N PRO A 77 11.23 22.13 -2.37
CA PRO A 77 11.61 20.78 -2.72
C PRO A 77 11.55 20.55 -4.23
N THR A 78 12.63 20.00 -4.79
CA THR A 78 12.73 19.71 -6.23
C THR A 78 11.68 18.67 -6.66
N LYS A 79 11.34 18.65 -7.96
CA LYS A 79 10.37 17.66 -8.50
C LYS A 79 10.81 16.22 -8.20
N SER A 80 12.10 15.92 -8.35
CA SER A 80 12.67 14.60 -8.06
C SER A 80 12.50 14.22 -6.59
N TRP A 81 12.75 15.16 -5.67
CA TRP A 81 12.56 14.94 -4.24
C TRP A 81 11.08 14.74 -3.88
N LYS A 82 10.17 15.50 -4.48
CA LYS A 82 8.71 15.30 -4.31
C LYS A 82 8.29 13.89 -4.74
N TYR A 83 8.76 13.41 -5.88
CA TYR A 83 8.47 12.04 -6.33
C TYR A 83 9.06 10.98 -5.41
N ALA A 84 10.28 11.19 -4.89
CA ALA A 84 10.89 10.27 -3.95
C ALA A 84 10.08 10.15 -2.64
N ILE A 85 9.54 11.27 -2.12
CA ILE A 85 8.66 11.28 -0.96
C ILE A 85 7.36 10.51 -1.23
N ILE A 86 6.78 10.66 -2.42
CA ILE A 86 5.59 9.88 -2.83
C ILE A 86 5.93 8.39 -2.91
N GLY A 87 7.06 8.03 -3.52
CA GLY A 87 7.53 6.65 -3.59
C GLY A 87 7.70 6.03 -2.21
N LYS A 88 8.30 6.76 -1.27
CA LYS A 88 8.43 6.35 0.13
C LYS A 88 7.08 6.09 0.79
N LYS A 89 6.06 6.93 0.55
CA LYS A 89 4.70 6.72 1.06
C LYS A 89 4.09 5.44 0.51
N ILE A 90 4.20 5.23 -0.81
CA ILE A 90 3.67 4.03 -1.48
C ILE A 90 4.34 2.77 -0.94
N LEU A 91 5.67 2.76 -0.79
CA LEU A 91 6.41 1.64 -0.22
C LEU A 91 5.96 1.33 1.20
N LEU A 92 5.83 2.34 2.06
CA LEU A 92 5.39 2.13 3.44
C LEU A 92 3.94 1.64 3.51
N SER A 93 3.05 2.17 2.65
CA SER A 93 1.69 1.65 2.51
C SER A 93 1.65 0.21 2.01
N SER A 94 2.56 -0.19 1.11
CA SER A 94 2.64 -1.58 0.63
C SER A 94 2.99 -2.56 1.76
N VAL A 95 3.82 -2.14 2.74
CA VAL A 95 4.12 -2.96 3.92
C VAL A 95 2.88 -3.16 4.79
N PHE A 96 2.08 -2.11 5.00
CA PHE A 96 0.80 -2.25 5.71
C PHE A 96 -0.20 -3.12 4.93
N LEU A 97 -0.26 -2.99 3.61
CA LEU A 97 -1.11 -3.84 2.77
C LEU A 97 -0.70 -5.31 2.87
N LEU A 98 0.60 -5.61 2.88
CA LEU A 98 1.11 -6.96 3.12
C LEU A 98 0.71 -7.50 4.51
N ALA A 99 0.73 -6.64 5.54
CA ALA A 99 0.25 -7.03 6.85
C ALA A 99 -1.26 -7.36 6.84
N PHE A 100 -2.07 -6.61 6.08
CA PHE A 100 -3.48 -6.96 5.85
C PHE A 100 -3.61 -8.28 5.08
N THR A 101 -2.83 -8.51 4.01
CA THR A 101 -2.81 -9.79 3.30
C THR A 101 -2.58 -10.95 4.25
N GLY A 102 -1.57 -10.85 5.12
CA GLY A 102 -1.27 -11.86 6.13
C GLY A 102 -2.41 -12.05 7.14
N LEU A 103 -3.00 -10.96 7.63
CA LEU A 103 -4.15 -11.00 8.53
C LEU A 103 -5.34 -11.73 7.90
N PHE A 104 -5.73 -11.37 6.68
CA PHE A 104 -6.84 -11.99 5.96
C PHE A 104 -6.57 -13.45 5.65
N PHE A 105 -5.33 -13.80 5.28
CA PHE A 105 -4.95 -15.20 5.09
C PHE A 105 -5.11 -16.03 6.38
N ILE A 106 -4.63 -15.50 7.52
CA ILE A 106 -4.80 -16.15 8.83
C ILE A 106 -6.27 -16.28 9.21
N LEU A 107 -7.08 -15.25 8.98
CA LEU A 107 -8.52 -15.30 9.21
C LEU A 107 -9.18 -16.37 8.35
N GLY A 108 -8.78 -16.54 7.08
CA GLY A 108 -9.27 -17.63 6.23
C GLY A 108 -8.90 -19.02 6.73
N LEU A 109 -7.77 -19.18 7.41
CA LEU A 109 -7.41 -20.44 8.08
C LEU A 109 -8.24 -20.72 9.33
N VAL A 110 -8.60 -19.66 10.08
CA VAL A 110 -9.41 -19.76 11.31
C VAL A 110 -10.89 -19.98 10.99
N PHE A 111 -11.37 -19.36 9.92
CA PHE A 111 -12.74 -19.46 9.43
C PHE A 111 -12.73 -20.12 8.04
N PRO A 112 -12.48 -21.45 7.99
CA PRO A 112 -12.52 -22.16 6.74
C PRO A 112 -13.94 -22.15 6.13
N PRO A 113 -14.04 -22.34 4.80
CA PRO A 113 -15.28 -22.28 4.04
C PRO A 113 -16.26 -23.43 4.34
#